data_AF-A0A520KU68-F1
#
_entry.id   AF-A0A520KU68-F1
#
_cell.length_a   1.000
_cell.length_b   1.000
_cell.length_c   1.000
_cell.angle_alpha   90.00
_cell.angle_beta   90.00
_cell.angle_gamma   90.00
#
_symmetry.space_group_name_H-M   'P 1'
#
loop_
_entity.id
_entity.type
_entity.pdbx_description
1 polymer ?
#
loop_
_entity_poly.entity_id
_entity_poly.type
_entity_poly.pdbx_seq_one_letter_code
_entity_poly.pdbx_strand_id
1 'polypeptide(L)'
;MNILYLRNRYLGNRFEILFIPGEFEFENIECWLPGSVWSTGEVNIIEEYESRKGRRGYAVRQGGGYYAARLPILEKMFGARRKGKVVCMREIGEEYYLPVGVWEVRENVKRALSKEPERFSSLEESLSYIKGKLRVDIGRYTKVSRIIEREKTQRTLLRWLEG
;
A
#
# COMPACT_ATOMS: atom_id res chain seq x y z
N MET A 1 11.98 12.09 11.04
CA MET A 1 11.68 11.72 9.63
C MET A 1 10.22 11.29 9.60
N ASN A 2 9.36 11.95 8.82
CA ASN A 2 7.91 11.70 8.92
C ASN A 2 7.45 10.70 7.86
N ILE A 3 6.66 9.71 8.28
CA ILE A 3 5.92 8.81 7.40
C ILE A 3 4.64 9.53 6.98
N LEU A 4 4.28 9.45 5.70
CA LEU A 4 3.05 10.03 5.18
C LEU A 4 2.01 8.93 4.95
N TYR A 5 0.78 9.21 5.32
CA TYR A 5 -0.35 8.30 5.14
C TYR A 5 -1.48 8.99 4.38
N LEU A 6 -2.00 8.30 3.37
CA LEU A 6 -3.08 8.76 2.52
C LEU A 6 -4.09 7.64 2.35
N ARG A 7 -5.37 8.00 2.23
CA ARG A 7 -6.46 7.02 2.13
C ARG A 7 -7.58 7.45 1.22
N ASN A 8 -8.24 6.47 0.62
CA ASN A 8 -9.52 6.68 -0.03
C ASN A 8 -10.40 5.43 0.00
N ARG A 9 -11.71 5.63 -0.07
CA ARG A 9 -12.70 4.56 -0.13
C ARG A 9 -13.67 4.87 -1.26
N TYR A 10 -13.90 3.92 -2.14
CA TYR A 10 -14.81 4.09 -3.27
C TYR A 10 -15.23 2.72 -3.79
N LEU A 11 -16.51 2.55 -4.14
CA LEU A 11 -17.08 1.31 -4.68
C LEU A 11 -16.62 0.04 -3.92
N GLY A 12 -16.78 0.00 -2.60
CA GLY A 12 -16.39 -1.17 -1.79
C GLY A 12 -14.88 -1.44 -1.70
N ASN A 13 -14.03 -0.59 -2.29
CA ASN A 13 -12.58 -0.67 -2.22
C ASN A 13 -12.03 0.36 -1.25
N ARG A 14 -11.09 -0.07 -0.41
CA ARG A 14 -10.42 0.76 0.58
C ARG A 14 -8.93 0.74 0.32
N PHE A 15 -8.36 1.92 0.09
CA PHE A 15 -6.93 2.11 -0.09
C PHE A 15 -6.34 2.81 1.12
N GLU A 16 -5.27 2.22 1.66
CA GLU A 16 -4.45 2.72 2.75
C GLU A 16 -3.00 2.76 2.24
N ILE A 17 -2.45 3.96 2.02
CA ILE A 17 -1.17 4.16 1.33
C ILE A 17 -0.17 4.83 2.27
N LEU A 18 0.95 4.16 2.52
CA LEU A 18 2.06 4.66 3.33
C LEU A 18 3.25 5.04 2.45
N PHE A 19 3.81 6.23 2.68
CA PHE A 19 5.11 6.65 2.16
C PHE A 19 6.11 6.69 3.30
N ILE A 20 7.14 5.87 3.19
CA ILE A 20 8.20 5.74 4.18
C ILE A 20 9.49 6.31 3.57
N PRO A 21 10.23 7.17 4.28
CA PRO A 21 11.49 7.71 3.78
C PRO A 21 12.52 6.61 3.42
N GLY A 22 13.22 6.74 2.29
CA GLY A 22 14.27 5.80 1.91
C GLY A 22 14.55 5.74 0.40
N GLU A 23 15.27 4.71 -0.03
CA GLU A 23 15.38 4.36 -1.45
C GLU A 23 14.03 3.90 -2.00
N PHE A 24 13.84 4.04 -3.32
CA PHE A 24 12.58 3.63 -3.95
C PHE A 24 12.34 2.14 -3.77
N GLU A 25 11.20 1.80 -3.19
CA GLU A 25 10.62 0.45 -3.16
C GLU A 25 9.11 0.62 -3.28
N PHE A 26 8.43 -0.29 -3.96
CA PHE A 26 6.98 -0.25 -4.09
C PHE A 26 6.41 -1.62 -3.76
N GLU A 27 5.40 -1.65 -2.91
CA GLU A 27 4.69 -2.86 -2.54
C GLU A 27 3.19 -2.62 -2.65
N ASN A 28 2.52 -3.46 -3.43
CA ASN A 28 1.07 -3.45 -3.54
C ASN A 28 0.53 -4.72 -2.88
N ILE A 29 -0.40 -4.54 -1.94
CA ILE A 29 -1.01 -5.62 -1.17
C ILE A 29 -2.51 -5.57 -1.45
N GLU A 30 -3.07 -6.66 -1.97
CA GLU A 30 -4.52 -6.80 -2.17
C GLU A 30 -5.08 -7.81 -1.18
N CYS A 31 -6.07 -7.38 -0.41
CA CYS A 31 -6.83 -8.21 0.51
C CYS A 31 -8.26 -8.36 0.01
N TRP A 32 -8.61 -9.57 -0.38
CA TRP A 32 -9.95 -9.95 -0.84
C TRP A 32 -10.74 -10.52 0.34
N LEU A 33 -11.81 -9.83 0.73
CA LEU A 33 -12.68 -10.27 1.82
C LEU A 33 -13.58 -11.43 1.38
N PRO A 34 -14.04 -12.29 2.31
CA PRO A 34 -15.07 -13.30 2.04
C PRO A 34 -16.24 -12.69 1.29
N GLY A 35 -16.78 -13.37 0.28
CA GLY A 35 -17.92 -12.90 -0.50
C GLY A 35 -17.62 -11.80 -1.53
N SER A 36 -16.37 -11.34 -1.65
CA SER A 36 -15.94 -10.53 -2.80
C SER A 36 -15.91 -11.37 -4.09
N VAL A 37 -15.97 -10.69 -5.24
CA VAL A 37 -16.18 -11.31 -6.58
C VAL A 37 -15.20 -12.44 -6.89
N TRP A 38 -14.01 -12.48 -6.27
CA TRP A 38 -12.99 -13.52 -6.47
C TRP A 38 -12.48 -14.19 -5.18
N SER A 39 -13.27 -14.16 -4.10
CA SER A 39 -12.94 -14.88 -2.86
C SER A 39 -13.67 -16.23 -2.78
N THR A 40 -12.95 -17.26 -2.31
CA THR A 40 -13.48 -18.61 -2.05
C THR A 40 -14.16 -18.73 -0.68
N GLY A 41 -14.64 -17.62 -0.10
CA GLY A 41 -15.25 -17.58 1.24
C GLY A 41 -14.26 -17.32 2.38
N GLU A 42 -12.96 -17.23 2.08
CA GLU A 42 -11.91 -16.88 3.05
C GLU A 42 -11.22 -15.56 2.67
N VAL A 43 -10.62 -14.91 3.66
CA VAL A 43 -9.76 -13.73 3.44
C VAL A 43 -8.49 -14.17 2.72
N ASN A 44 -8.31 -13.70 1.49
CA ASN A 44 -7.10 -13.92 0.70
C ASN A 44 -6.26 -12.64 0.64
N ILE A 45 -4.96 -12.72 0.91
CA ILE A 45 -4.04 -11.58 0.85
C ILE A 45 -2.87 -11.93 -0.08
N ILE A 46 -2.69 -11.12 -1.12
CA ILE A 46 -1.60 -11.27 -2.09
C ILE A 46 -0.72 -10.03 -2.11
N GLU A 47 0.59 -10.26 -2.20
CA GLU A 47 1.64 -9.24 -2.22
C GLU A 47 2.38 -9.30 -3.56
N GLU A 48 2.67 -8.11 -4.10
CA GLU A 48 3.52 -7.91 -5.26
C GLU A 48 4.49 -6.72 -5.02
N TYR A 49 5.78 -7.05 -4.89
CA TYR A 49 6.84 -6.14 -4.48
C TYR A 49 7.79 -5.78 -5.63
N GLU A 50 8.25 -4.54 -5.62
CA GLU A 50 9.30 -4.00 -6.47
C GLU A 50 10.42 -3.41 -5.63
N SER A 51 11.62 -3.91 -5.89
CA SER A 51 12.83 -3.44 -5.21
C SER A 51 13.36 -2.14 -5.81
N ARG A 52 14.35 -1.55 -5.13
CA ARG A 52 15.17 -0.43 -5.62
C ARG A 52 15.81 -0.61 -7.00
N LYS A 53 15.93 -1.85 -7.49
CA LYS A 53 16.42 -2.12 -8.86
C LYS A 53 15.32 -1.96 -9.93
N GLY A 54 14.11 -1.60 -9.52
CA GLY A 54 12.92 -1.61 -10.34
C GLY A 54 12.38 -3.02 -10.61
N ARG A 55 11.24 -3.07 -11.29
CA ARG A 55 10.61 -4.30 -11.78
C ARG A 55 11.06 -4.60 -13.21
N ARG A 56 11.57 -5.81 -13.45
CA ARG A 56 12.00 -6.29 -14.79
C ARG A 56 11.01 -7.23 -15.47
N GLY A 57 10.12 -7.86 -14.71
CA GLY A 57 9.13 -8.83 -15.20
C GLY A 57 7.71 -8.39 -14.87
N TYR A 58 6.73 -9.03 -15.51
CA TYR A 58 5.32 -8.71 -15.29
C TYR A 58 4.88 -9.02 -13.84
N ALA A 59 3.98 -8.20 -13.29
CA ALA A 59 3.33 -8.41 -12.00
C ALA A 59 2.31 -9.55 -12.09
N VAL A 60 2.78 -10.80 -12.11
CA VAL A 60 1.95 -11.98 -12.40
C VAL A 60 0.85 -12.22 -11.38
N ARG A 61 1.00 -11.79 -10.11
CA ARG A 61 0.01 -12.09 -9.06
C ARG A 61 -1.19 -11.15 -9.08
N GLN A 62 -0.98 -9.90 -9.49
CA GLN A 62 -2.00 -8.84 -9.43
C GLN A 62 -2.30 -8.21 -10.80
N GLY A 63 -1.44 -8.44 -11.79
CA GLY A 63 -1.58 -7.96 -13.15
C GLY A 63 -1.80 -6.46 -13.24
N GLY A 64 -2.87 -6.06 -13.92
CA GLY A 64 -3.18 -4.65 -14.18
C GLY A 64 -3.47 -3.82 -12.93
N GLY A 65 -3.96 -4.41 -11.84
CA GLY A 65 -4.23 -3.69 -10.58
C GLY A 65 -2.97 -3.09 -9.98
N TYR A 66 -1.87 -3.84 -9.99
CA TYR A 66 -0.56 -3.37 -9.55
C TYR A 66 -0.11 -2.11 -10.29
N TYR A 67 -0.15 -2.13 -11.63
CA TYR A 67 0.31 -1.00 -12.44
C TYR A 67 -0.62 0.22 -12.32
N ALA A 68 -1.92 -0.02 -12.16
CA ALA A 68 -2.92 1.03 -11.96
C ALA A 68 -2.72 1.78 -10.65
N ALA A 69 -2.32 1.10 -9.57
CA ALA A 69 -1.96 1.75 -8.30
C ALA A 69 -0.58 2.43 -8.39
N ARG A 70 0.40 1.75 -8.99
CA ARG A 70 1.80 2.22 -9.07
C ARG A 70 1.96 3.54 -9.81
N LEU A 71 1.30 3.69 -10.96
CA LEU A 71 1.47 4.85 -11.82
C LEU A 71 1.20 6.19 -11.12
N PRO A 72 0.00 6.43 -10.53
CA PRO A 72 -0.28 7.70 -9.85
C PRO A 72 0.61 7.95 -8.61
N ILE A 73 1.05 6.88 -7.94
CA ILE A 73 2.02 6.98 -6.83
C ILE A 73 3.36 7.53 -7.33
N LEU A 74 3.86 7.00 -8.45
CA LEU A 74 5.08 7.49 -9.06
C LEU A 74 4.94 8.92 -9.59
N GLU A 75 3.81 9.25 -10.22
CA GLU A 75 3.51 10.62 -10.66
C GLU A 75 3.57 11.61 -9.48
N LYS A 76 3.00 11.24 -8.33
CA LYS A 76 3.04 12.06 -7.10
C LYS A 76 4.47 12.25 -6.58
N MET A 77 5.26 11.17 -6.52
CA MET A 77 6.66 11.22 -6.06
C MET A 77 7.54 12.05 -7.00
N PHE A 78 7.36 11.86 -8.30
CA PHE A 78 8.05 12.61 -9.34
C PHE A 78 7.73 14.10 -9.25
N GLY A 79 6.45 14.47 -9.17
CA GLY A 79 6.02 15.86 -9.01
C GLY A 79 6.54 16.52 -7.74
N ALA A 80 6.63 15.75 -6.64
CA ALA A 80 7.20 16.23 -5.38
C ALA A 80 8.74 16.32 -5.37
N ARG A 81 9.43 15.76 -6.38
CA ARG A 81 10.89 15.57 -6.41
C ARG A 81 11.40 14.89 -5.14
N ARG A 82 10.69 13.82 -4.74
CA ARG A 82 11.02 13.01 -3.55
C ARG A 82 10.99 11.53 -3.92
N LYS A 83 11.86 10.76 -3.26
CA LYS A 83 11.87 9.29 -3.33
C LYS A 83 11.63 8.70 -1.94
N GLY A 84 11.20 7.44 -1.92
CA GLY A 84 10.82 6.74 -0.72
C GLY A 84 10.27 5.35 -1.04
N LYS A 85 10.00 4.61 0.02
CA LYS A 85 9.33 3.31 -0.03
C LYS A 85 7.83 3.54 0.07
N VAL A 86 7.05 2.75 -0.66
CA VAL A 86 5.59 2.88 -0.65
C VAL A 86 4.94 1.53 -0.41
N VAL A 87 4.04 1.49 0.56
CA VAL A 87 3.17 0.34 0.84
C VAL A 87 1.74 0.75 0.54
N CYS A 88 1.17 0.18 -0.51
CA CYS A 88 -0.21 0.39 -0.92
C CYS A 88 -1.04 -0.82 -0.53
N MET A 89 -1.88 -0.68 0.50
CA MET A 89 -2.81 -1.72 0.93
C MET A 89 -4.18 -1.43 0.35
N ARG A 90 -4.75 -2.42 -0.32
CA ARG A 90 -6.10 -2.40 -0.87
C ARG A 90 -6.92 -3.50 -0.22
N GLU A 91 -8.05 -3.15 0.37
CA GLU A 91 -9.04 -4.10 0.85
C GLU A 91 -10.28 -4.04 -0.06
N ILE A 92 -10.65 -5.18 -0.63
CA ILE A 92 -11.76 -5.35 -1.56
C ILE A 92 -12.89 -6.07 -0.83
N GLY A 93 -13.97 -5.34 -0.56
CA GLY A 93 -15.14 -5.88 0.12
C GLY A 93 -16.18 -6.50 -0.80
N GLU A 94 -17.14 -7.19 -0.20
CA GLU A 94 -18.34 -7.79 -0.80
C GLU A 94 -19.17 -6.78 -1.61
N GLU A 95 -19.15 -5.52 -1.17
CA GLU A 95 -19.84 -4.39 -1.81
C GLU A 95 -19.31 -4.10 -3.22
N TYR A 96 -18.15 -4.62 -3.60
CA TYR A 96 -17.59 -4.48 -4.95
C TYR A 96 -18.12 -5.55 -5.90
N TYR A 97 -19.44 -5.59 -6.12
CA TYR A 97 -20.11 -6.62 -6.92
C TYR A 97 -19.98 -6.43 -8.45
N LEU A 98 -19.62 -5.22 -8.91
CA LEU A 98 -19.38 -4.89 -10.32
C LEU A 98 -17.92 -4.48 -10.52
N PRO A 99 -17.06 -5.39 -11.04
CA PRO A 99 -15.67 -5.06 -11.29
C PRO A 99 -15.55 -4.12 -12.51
N VAL A 100 -15.36 -2.82 -12.26
CA VAL A 100 -15.16 -1.81 -13.31
C VAL A 100 -13.70 -1.69 -13.78
N GLY A 101 -12.92 -2.76 -13.54
CA GLY A 101 -11.55 -2.93 -14.02
C GLY A 101 -10.51 -2.06 -13.31
N VAL A 102 -9.34 -1.93 -13.96
CA VAL A 102 -8.17 -1.22 -13.44
C VAL A 102 -8.35 0.29 -13.31
N TRP A 103 -9.37 0.84 -13.99
CA TRP A 103 -9.73 2.25 -13.88
C TRP A 103 -10.11 2.63 -12.44
N GLU A 104 -10.89 1.77 -11.75
CA GLU A 104 -11.29 1.99 -10.35
C GLU A 104 -10.05 2.19 -9.47
N VAL A 105 -9.10 1.28 -9.57
CA VAL A 105 -7.84 1.32 -8.81
C VAL A 105 -7.10 2.63 -9.06
N ARG A 106 -6.91 3.00 -10.33
CA ARG A 106 -6.17 4.20 -10.69
C ARG A 106 -6.84 5.46 -10.15
N GLU A 107 -8.15 5.59 -10.30
CA GLU A 107 -8.89 6.76 -9.84
C GLU A 107 -9.01 6.83 -8.33
N ASN A 108 -9.20 5.70 -7.65
CA ASN A 108 -9.25 5.63 -6.20
C ASN A 108 -7.90 6.05 -5.58
N VAL A 109 -6.79 5.56 -6.14
CA VAL A 109 -5.44 5.98 -5.73
C VAL A 109 -5.19 7.45 -6.03
N LYS A 110 -5.52 7.97 -7.23
CA LYS A 110 -5.40 9.42 -7.51
C LYS A 110 -6.17 10.27 -6.50
N ARG A 111 -7.41 9.89 -6.18
CA ARG A 111 -8.23 10.58 -5.17
C ARG A 111 -7.58 10.52 -3.79
N ALA A 112 -7.00 9.40 -3.39
CA ALA A 112 -6.22 9.31 -2.15
C ALA A 112 -5.06 10.31 -2.15
N LEU A 113 -4.26 10.33 -3.23
CA LEU A 113 -3.06 11.16 -3.36
C LEU A 113 -3.35 12.67 -3.54
N SER A 114 -4.58 13.04 -3.89
CA SER A 114 -5.01 14.44 -4.00
C SER A 114 -5.27 15.12 -2.65
N LYS A 115 -5.42 14.33 -1.57
CA LYS A 115 -5.70 14.83 -0.22
C LYS A 115 -4.42 15.24 0.50
N GLU A 116 -4.57 15.99 1.59
CA GLU A 116 -3.49 16.26 2.52
C GLU A 116 -3.11 14.98 3.29
N PRO A 117 -1.82 14.61 3.35
CA PRO A 117 -1.39 13.40 4.06
C PRO A 117 -1.40 13.60 5.57
N GLU A 118 -1.84 12.57 6.29
CA GLU A 118 -1.57 12.47 7.72
C GLU A 118 -0.08 12.12 7.92
N ARG A 119 0.53 12.62 8.99
CA ARG A 119 1.96 12.50 9.24
C ARG A 119 2.20 11.76 10.54
N PHE A 120 3.08 10.77 10.50
CA PHE A 120 3.46 9.97 11.67
C PHE A 120 4.97 10.04 11.89
N SER A 121 5.38 9.93 13.15
CA SER A 121 6.77 9.97 13.57
C SER A 121 7.47 8.61 13.41
N SER A 122 6.70 7.51 13.47
CA SER A 122 7.19 6.14 13.37
C SER A 122 6.26 5.24 12.56
N LEU A 123 6.80 4.08 12.14
CA LEU A 123 6.03 3.09 11.41
C LEU A 123 4.98 2.47 12.33
N GLU A 124 5.35 2.20 13.59
CA GLU A 124 4.50 1.67 14.64
C GLU A 124 3.27 2.55 14.88
N GLU A 125 3.47 3.87 14.96
CA GLU A 125 2.38 4.85 15.12
C GLU A 125 1.41 4.79 13.92
N SER A 126 1.96 4.79 12.70
CA SER A 126 1.14 4.72 11.48
C SER A 126 0.36 3.41 11.37
N LEU A 127 0.96 2.26 11.73
CA LEU A 127 0.31 0.95 11.69
C LEU A 127 -0.77 0.82 12.77
N SER A 128 -0.52 1.37 13.96
CA SER A 128 -1.52 1.44 15.04
C SER A 128 -2.75 2.24 14.59
N TYR A 129 -2.53 3.37 13.91
CA TYR A 129 -3.61 4.18 13.36
C TYR A 129 -4.41 3.46 12.27
N ILE A 130 -3.73 2.74 11.37
CA ILE A 130 -4.37 1.99 10.28
C ILE A 130 -5.16 0.78 10.78
N LYS A 131 -4.76 0.16 11.91
CA LYS A 131 -5.43 -1.02 12.48
C LYS A 131 -6.94 -0.85 12.62
N GLY A 132 -7.42 0.33 13.03
CA GLY A 132 -8.85 0.63 13.17
C GLY A 132 -9.56 1.02 11.87
N LYS A 133 -8.86 1.06 10.74
CA LYS A 133 -9.41 1.46 9.43
C LYS A 133 -9.68 0.25 8.54
N LEU A 134 -8.94 -0.85 8.69
CA LEU A 134 -9.11 -2.09 7.90
C LEU A 134 -10.19 -2.98 8.53
N ARG A 135 -10.85 -3.81 7.73
CA ARG A 135 -11.74 -4.88 8.24
C ARG A 135 -10.94 -6.10 8.68
N VAL A 136 -9.80 -6.34 8.04
CA VAL A 136 -8.88 -7.42 8.40
C VAL A 136 -7.77 -6.91 9.31
N ASP A 137 -7.36 -7.73 10.28
CA ASP A 137 -6.29 -7.36 11.22
C ASP A 137 -4.99 -6.98 10.48
N ILE A 138 -4.42 -5.84 10.88
CA ILE A 138 -3.20 -5.28 10.29
C ILE A 138 -2.02 -6.26 10.35
N GLY A 139 -1.98 -7.15 11.35
CA GLY A 139 -0.97 -8.18 11.50
C GLY A 139 -0.87 -9.10 10.27
N ARG A 140 -2.01 -9.40 9.62
CA ARG A 140 -2.03 -10.21 8.39
C ARG A 140 -1.37 -9.51 7.21
N TYR A 141 -1.52 -8.18 7.10
CA TYR A 141 -0.82 -7.37 6.10
C TYR A 141 0.67 -7.26 6.42
N THR A 142 1.02 -7.03 7.69
CA THR A 142 2.44 -6.91 8.08
C THR A 142 3.21 -8.22 7.87
N LYS A 143 2.54 -9.37 8.00
CA LYS A 143 3.15 -10.69 7.81
C LYS A 143 3.53 -10.96 6.34
N VAL A 144 2.79 -10.38 5.39
CA VAL A 144 3.10 -10.53 3.95
C VAL A 144 3.99 -9.41 3.41
N SER A 145 3.99 -8.24 4.06
CA SER A 145 4.73 -7.06 3.62
C SER A 145 6.23 -7.21 3.87
N ARG A 146 7.02 -7.12 2.79
CA ARG A 146 8.49 -7.13 2.85
C ARG A 146 9.06 -5.79 3.27
N ILE A 147 8.38 -4.68 2.94
CA ILE A 147 8.84 -3.35 3.33
C ILE A 147 8.64 -3.17 4.84
N ILE A 148 7.44 -3.46 5.36
CA ILE A 148 7.14 -3.31 6.79
C ILE A 148 8.05 -4.22 7.62
N GLU A 149 8.24 -5.48 7.22
CA GLU A 149 9.10 -6.41 7.95
C GLU A 149 10.56 -5.94 8.01
N ARG A 150 11.08 -5.40 6.88
CA ARG A 150 12.43 -4.83 6.86
C ARG A 150 12.57 -3.57 7.69
N GLU A 151 11.58 -2.69 7.68
CA GLU A 151 11.62 -1.47 8.51
C GLU A 151 11.59 -1.78 10.02
N LYS A 152 10.97 -2.89 10.43
CA LYS A 152 10.97 -3.35 11.82
C LYS A 152 12.28 -3.99 12.26
N THR A 153 12.93 -4.73 11.36
CA THR A 153 14.10 -5.55 11.68
C THR A 153 15.44 -4.87 11.37
N GLN A 154 15.47 -3.92 10.43
CA GLN A 154 16.69 -3.27 9.96
C GLN A 154 16.74 -1.79 10.35
N ARG A 155 17.80 -1.38 11.06
CA ARG A 155 18.10 0.03 11.32
C ARG A 155 18.98 0.62 10.21
N THR A 156 18.76 1.88 9.88
CA THR A 156 19.69 2.64 9.04
C THR A 156 20.93 3.01 9.86
N LEU A 157 22.04 3.27 9.18
CA LEU A 157 23.26 3.75 9.86
C LEU A 157 23.00 5.03 10.66
N LEU A 158 22.19 5.95 10.12
CA LEU A 158 21.79 7.18 10.81
C LEU A 158 21.04 6.87 12.12
N ARG A 159 20.03 6.00 12.09
CA ARG A 159 19.29 5.59 13.30
C ARG A 159 20.16 4.81 14.30
N TRP A 160 21.20 4.14 13.83
CA TRP A 160 22.15 3.45 14.70
C TRP A 160 23.08 4.46 15.41
N LEU A 161 23.50 5.52 14.72
CA LEU A 161 24.35 6.58 15.29
C LEU A 161 23.60 7.49 16.29
N GLU A 162 22.27 7.57 16.20
CA GLU A 162 21.42 8.37 17.08
C GLU A 162 21.07 7.68 18.41
N GLY A 163 21.43 6.39 18.59
CA GLY A 163 21.17 5.61 19.80
C GLY A 163 22.44 5.29 20.58
#